data_AF-A0AA86NU29-F1
#
_entry.id   AF-A0AA86NU29-F1
#
_cell.length_a   1.000
_cell.length_b   1.000
_cell.length_c   1.000
_cell.angle_alpha   90.00
_cell.angle_beta   90.00
_cell.angle_gamma   90.00
#
_symmetry.space_group_name_H-M   'P 1'
#
loop_
_entity.id
_entity.type
_entity.pdbx_description
1 polymer ?
#
loop_
_entity_poly.entity_id
_entity_poly.type
_entity_poly.pdbx_seq_one_letter_code
_entity_poly.pdbx_strand_id
1 'polypeptide(L)'
;MGKLDFKQIKQIFNVIDGDHSGKIDKKELANALSTLQLNIDTDTIHNILNLIDQDNDEQMNYDEFCVFINVCDNADPELPASVLFYAADLDFSGSINRSELSKILKKLDINIDLQQLQMVMNEAADNKDRTISYSMFIKLIEEMSV
;
A
#
# COMPACT_ATOMS: atom_id res chain seq x y z
N MET A 1 17.62 -3.73 11.45
CA MET A 1 17.56 -4.35 10.11
C MET A 1 17.91 -3.29 9.08
N GLY A 2 18.79 -3.56 8.11
CA GLY A 2 18.94 -2.68 6.95
C GLY A 2 17.72 -2.82 6.03
N LYS A 3 17.33 -1.75 5.33
CA LYS A 3 16.25 -1.82 4.32
C LYS A 3 16.60 -2.90 3.28
N LEU A 4 15.62 -3.73 2.94
CA LEU A 4 15.77 -4.73 1.87
C LEU A 4 15.98 -4.00 0.54
N ASP A 5 16.95 -4.45 -0.27
CA ASP A 5 17.09 -3.96 -1.64
C ASP A 5 16.17 -4.74 -2.60
N PHE A 6 15.96 -4.21 -3.81
CA PHE A 6 15.10 -4.85 -4.82
C PHE A 6 15.51 -6.30 -5.15
N LYS A 7 16.80 -6.63 -5.06
CA LYS A 7 17.28 -7.99 -5.33
C LYS A 7 16.88 -8.94 -4.20
N GLN A 8 17.00 -8.49 -2.95
CA GLN A 8 16.57 -9.23 -1.78
C GLN A 8 15.05 -9.41 -1.77
N ILE A 9 14.28 -8.37 -2.10
CA ILE A 9 12.81 -8.45 -2.22
C ILE A 9 12.42 -9.48 -3.28
N LYS A 10 13.08 -9.46 -4.46
CA LYS A 10 12.83 -10.46 -5.51
C LYS A 10 13.20 -11.89 -5.09
N GLN A 11 14.29 -12.06 -4.34
CA GLN A 11 14.67 -13.37 -3.82
C GLN A 11 13.64 -13.89 -2.81
N ILE A 12 13.17 -13.03 -1.91
CA ILE A 12 12.12 -13.39 -0.95
C ILE A 12 10.85 -13.77 -1.69
N PHE A 13 10.41 -12.97 -2.66
CA PHE A 13 9.24 -13.28 -3.49
C PHE A 13 9.34 -14.68 -4.10
N ASN A 14 10.45 -15.01 -4.76
CA ASN A 14 10.65 -16.31 -5.39
C ASN A 14 10.74 -17.49 -4.40
N VAL A 15 11.07 -17.23 -3.13
CA VAL A 15 11.08 -18.25 -2.08
C VAL A 15 9.66 -18.48 -1.54
N ILE A 16 8.83 -17.45 -1.53
CA ILE A 16 7.43 -17.52 -1.08
C ILE A 16 6.54 -18.14 -2.16
N ASP A 17 6.71 -17.71 -3.41
CA ASP A 17 6.09 -18.28 -4.62
C ASP A 17 6.66 -19.67 -4.90
N GLY A 18 6.18 -20.65 -4.15
CA GLY A 18 6.73 -22.00 -4.08
C GLY A 18 6.27 -22.86 -5.25
N ASP A 19 5.15 -22.51 -5.87
CA ASP A 19 4.68 -23.14 -7.11
C ASP A 19 5.20 -22.47 -8.39
N HIS A 20 5.86 -21.30 -8.25
CA HIS A 20 6.41 -20.51 -9.34
C HIS A 20 5.34 -20.03 -10.34
N SER A 21 4.13 -19.77 -9.84
CA SER A 21 3.03 -19.18 -10.60
C SER A 21 3.32 -17.72 -11.01
N GLY A 22 4.27 -17.07 -10.34
CA GLY A 22 4.56 -15.65 -10.49
C GLY A 22 3.64 -14.76 -9.65
N LYS A 23 2.83 -15.36 -8.77
CA LYS A 23 1.98 -14.71 -7.79
C LYS A 23 2.06 -15.46 -6.45
N ILE A 24 1.77 -14.78 -5.35
CA ILE A 24 1.75 -15.35 -4.01
C ILE A 24 0.30 -15.53 -3.60
N ASP A 25 -0.12 -16.76 -3.35
CA ASP A 25 -1.45 -17.04 -2.82
C ASP A 25 -1.54 -16.87 -1.29
N LYS A 26 -2.77 -16.93 -0.74
CA LYS A 26 -3.02 -16.78 0.70
C LYS A 26 -2.26 -17.80 1.56
N LYS A 27 -2.06 -19.03 1.05
CA LYS A 27 -1.38 -20.12 1.77
C LYS A 27 0.13 -19.90 1.76
N GLU A 28 0.69 -19.50 0.63
CA GLU A 28 2.10 -19.14 0.48
C GLU A 28 2.46 -17.96 1.36
N LEU A 29 1.63 -16.91 1.39
CA LEU A 29 1.80 -15.77 2.27
C LEU A 29 1.76 -16.16 3.75
N ALA A 30 0.78 -16.97 4.17
CA ALA A 30 0.69 -17.42 5.57
C ALA A 30 1.93 -18.23 6.00
N ASN A 31 2.43 -19.10 5.12
CA ASN A 31 3.67 -19.85 5.35
C ASN A 31 4.88 -18.91 5.46
N ALA A 32 4.95 -17.89 4.61
CA ALA A 32 6.03 -16.91 4.60
C ALA A 32 6.07 -16.08 5.88
N LEU A 33 4.93 -15.51 6.29
CA LEU A 33 4.82 -14.71 7.51
C LEU A 33 5.19 -15.52 8.76
N SER A 34 4.76 -16.78 8.80
CA SER A 34 5.14 -17.73 9.86
C SER A 34 6.65 -18.00 9.87
N THR A 35 7.26 -18.16 8.69
CA THR A 35 8.70 -18.44 8.53
C THR A 35 9.57 -17.24 8.89
N LEU A 36 9.11 -16.03 8.54
CA LEU A 36 9.79 -14.77 8.85
C LEU A 36 9.60 -14.31 10.30
N GLN A 37 8.81 -15.03 11.10
CA GLN A 37 8.46 -14.67 12.48
C GLN A 37 7.85 -13.26 12.58
N LEU A 38 7.14 -12.83 11.53
CA LEU A 38 6.42 -11.57 11.51
C LEU A 38 5.09 -11.79 12.25
N ASN A 39 5.02 -11.30 13.48
CA ASN A 39 3.79 -11.31 14.28
C ASN A 39 2.89 -10.14 13.89
N ILE A 40 2.35 -10.18 12.67
CA ILE A 40 1.30 -9.26 12.21
C ILE A 40 -0.04 -9.96 12.42
N ASP A 41 -1.01 -9.23 12.95
CA ASP A 41 -2.37 -9.73 13.12
C ASP A 41 -3.00 -10.10 11.76
N THR A 42 -3.79 -11.19 11.76
CA THR A 42 -4.39 -11.75 10.53
C THR A 42 -5.36 -10.77 9.87
N ASP A 43 -6.13 -10.02 10.67
CA ASP A 43 -7.07 -9.01 10.18
C ASP A 43 -6.31 -7.81 9.60
N THR A 44 -5.21 -7.40 10.21
CA THR A 44 -4.33 -6.36 9.65
C THR A 44 -3.76 -6.79 8.30
N ILE A 45 -3.31 -8.04 8.16
CA ILE A 45 -2.82 -8.58 6.88
C ILE A 45 -3.94 -8.55 5.83
N HIS A 46 -5.13 -9.05 6.14
CA HIS A 46 -6.25 -9.06 5.21
C HIS A 46 -6.62 -7.65 4.74
N ASN A 47 -6.63 -6.66 5.64
CA ASN A 47 -6.89 -5.28 5.28
C ASN A 47 -5.83 -4.73 4.34
N ILE A 48 -4.54 -4.98 4.61
CA ILE A 48 -3.45 -4.54 3.72
C ILE A 48 -3.57 -5.22 2.35
N LEU A 49 -3.82 -6.54 2.31
CA LEU A 49 -3.98 -7.29 1.06
C LEU A 49 -5.08 -6.70 0.17
N ASN A 50 -6.25 -6.42 0.75
CA ASN A 50 -7.36 -5.85 0.01
C ASN A 50 -7.03 -4.47 -0.59
N LEU A 51 -6.21 -3.68 0.12
CA LEU A 51 -5.79 -2.35 -0.32
C LEU A 51 -4.75 -2.40 -1.45
N ILE A 52 -3.79 -3.32 -1.36
CA ILE A 52 -2.69 -3.40 -2.32
C ILE A 52 -3.03 -4.20 -3.58
N ASP A 53 -3.98 -5.15 -3.52
CA ASP A 53 -4.44 -5.97 -4.65
C ASP A 53 -4.99 -5.08 -5.78
N GLN A 54 -4.18 -4.75 -6.79
CA GLN A 54 -4.56 -3.80 -7.83
C GLN A 54 -5.41 -4.46 -8.92
N ASP A 55 -5.15 -5.72 -9.22
CA ASP A 55 -5.83 -6.46 -10.30
C ASP A 55 -7.08 -7.23 -9.84
N ASN A 56 -7.35 -7.27 -8.53
CA ASN A 56 -8.48 -7.93 -7.87
C ASN A 56 -8.54 -9.44 -8.12
N ASP A 57 -7.39 -10.10 -8.21
CA ASP A 57 -7.33 -11.54 -8.43
C ASP A 57 -7.10 -12.35 -7.15
N GLU A 58 -7.09 -11.67 -5.99
CA GLU A 58 -6.86 -12.23 -4.65
C GLU A 58 -5.51 -12.93 -4.47
N GLN A 59 -4.60 -12.77 -5.42
CA GLN A 59 -3.21 -13.21 -5.34
C GLN A 59 -2.31 -11.99 -5.39
N MET A 60 -1.11 -12.10 -4.84
CA MET A 60 -0.18 -10.99 -4.79
C MET A 60 0.88 -11.15 -5.86
N ASN A 61 0.84 -10.31 -6.89
CA ASN A 61 1.91 -10.25 -7.89
C ASN A 61 3.15 -9.55 -7.30
N TYR A 62 4.25 -9.54 -8.08
CA TYR A 62 5.51 -8.97 -7.60
C TYR A 62 5.45 -7.48 -7.23
N ASP A 63 4.69 -6.68 -7.98
CA ASP A 63 4.57 -5.25 -7.73
C ASP A 63 3.78 -5.00 -6.44
N GLU A 64 2.69 -5.74 -6.24
CA GLU A 64 1.89 -5.73 -5.01
C GLU A 64 2.71 -6.21 -3.80
N PHE A 65 3.58 -7.20 -3.99
CA PHE A 65 4.51 -7.65 -2.94
C PHE A 65 5.51 -6.57 -2.56
N CYS A 66 6.00 -5.77 -3.51
CA CYS A 66 6.85 -4.62 -3.18
C CYS A 66 6.09 -3.60 -2.33
N VAL A 67 4.82 -3.34 -2.65
CA VAL A 67 3.96 -2.44 -1.85
C VAL A 67 3.70 -3.01 -0.46
N PHE A 68 3.43 -4.31 -0.35
CA PHE A 68 3.27 -5.01 0.93
C PHE A 68 4.49 -4.81 1.84
N ILE A 69 5.70 -5.05 1.32
CA ILE A 69 6.93 -4.85 2.07
C ILE A 69 7.12 -3.38 2.45
N ASN A 70 6.81 -2.44 1.55
CA ASN A 70 6.88 -1.01 1.85
C ASN A 70 5.94 -0.61 2.99
N VAL A 71 4.70 -1.13 3.00
CA VAL A 71 3.74 -0.91 4.10
C VAL A 71 4.26 -1.51 5.40
N CYS A 72 4.72 -2.77 5.39
CA CYS A 72 5.24 -3.43 6.59
C CYS A 72 6.48 -2.74 7.18
N ASP A 73 7.36 -2.17 6.35
CA ASP A 73 8.61 -1.54 6.79
C ASP A 73 8.42 -0.09 7.30
N ASN A 74 7.44 0.66 6.77
CA ASN A 74 7.34 2.09 7.02
C ASN A 74 6.02 2.54 7.67
N ALA A 75 4.93 1.77 7.56
CA ALA A 75 3.65 2.17 8.12
C ALA A 75 3.58 1.91 9.63
N ASP A 76 2.93 2.82 10.35
CA ASP A 76 2.43 2.53 11.69
C ASP A 76 1.14 1.69 11.58
N PRO A 77 1.14 0.41 12.00
CA PRO A 77 -0.03 -0.46 11.88
C PRO A 77 -1.19 -0.04 12.81
N GLU A 78 -0.92 0.76 13.86
CA GLU A 78 -1.95 1.28 14.76
C GLU A 78 -2.66 2.52 14.19
N LEU A 79 -2.11 3.12 13.12
CA LEU A 79 -2.67 4.31 12.46
C LEU A 79 -3.16 3.96 11.05
N PRO A 80 -4.49 3.79 10.83
CA PRO A 80 -5.04 3.42 9.52
C PRO A 80 -4.63 4.36 8.39
N ALA A 81 -4.55 5.67 8.65
CA ALA A 81 -4.12 6.65 7.67
C ALA A 81 -2.66 6.45 7.24
N SER A 82 -1.79 5.95 8.13
CA SER A 82 -0.41 5.60 7.79
C SER A 82 -0.36 4.40 6.84
N VAL A 83 -1.15 3.37 7.11
CA VAL A 83 -1.25 2.18 6.25
C VAL A 83 -1.76 2.56 4.87
N LEU A 84 -2.82 3.38 4.80
CA LEU A 84 -3.38 3.87 3.54
C LEU A 84 -2.38 4.69 2.73
N PHE A 85 -1.57 5.52 3.38
CA PHE A 85 -0.56 6.31 2.70
C PHE A 85 0.44 5.42 1.96
N TYR A 86 1.05 4.46 2.68
CA TYR A 86 2.08 3.60 2.10
C TYR A 86 1.52 2.57 1.12
N ALA A 87 0.23 2.20 1.24
CA ALA A 87 -0.45 1.38 0.25
C ALA A 87 -0.80 2.17 -1.03
N ALA A 88 -1.04 3.49 -0.91
CA ALA A 88 -1.32 4.36 -2.05
C ALA A 88 -0.06 4.77 -2.82
N ASP A 89 1.09 4.90 -2.15
CA ASP A 89 2.39 5.27 -2.75
C ASP A 89 2.98 4.11 -3.57
N LEU A 90 2.39 3.85 -4.74
CA LEU A 90 2.70 2.71 -5.59
C LEU A 90 4.10 2.76 -6.23
N ASP A 91 4.65 3.96 -6.42
CA ASP A 91 6.00 4.15 -6.97
C ASP A 91 7.07 4.35 -5.89
N PHE A 92 6.68 4.31 -4.61
CA PHE A 92 7.55 4.50 -3.45
C PHE A 92 8.25 5.85 -3.43
N SER A 93 7.64 6.88 -4.03
CA SER A 93 8.19 8.24 -4.07
C SER A 93 8.15 8.94 -2.71
N GLY A 94 7.39 8.41 -1.74
CA GLY A 94 7.12 9.05 -0.47
C GLY A 94 6.08 10.16 -0.57
N SER A 95 5.30 10.20 -1.65
CA SER A 95 4.23 11.17 -1.88
C SER A 95 3.15 10.59 -2.79
N ILE A 96 1.90 11.00 -2.60
CA ILE A 96 0.77 10.48 -3.38
C ILE A 96 0.44 11.45 -4.52
N ASN A 97 0.56 10.98 -5.76
CA ASN A 97 0.12 11.72 -6.92
C ASN A 97 -1.38 11.50 -7.19
N ARG A 98 -1.93 12.26 -8.16
CA ARG A 98 -3.36 12.19 -8.52
C ARG A 98 -3.83 10.79 -8.93
N SER A 99 -2.98 10.02 -9.62
CA SER A 99 -3.33 8.67 -10.09
C SER A 99 -3.41 7.69 -8.92
N GLU A 100 -2.44 7.75 -8.01
CA GLU A 100 -2.40 6.96 -6.78
C GLU A 100 -3.58 7.29 -5.87
N LEU A 101 -3.86 8.58 -5.66
CA LEU A 101 -5.03 9.01 -4.91
C LEU A 101 -6.33 8.47 -5.54
N SER A 102 -6.47 8.55 -6.87
CA SER A 102 -7.66 8.02 -7.54
C SER A 102 -7.81 6.51 -7.37
N LYS A 103 -6.72 5.75 -7.33
CA LYS A 103 -6.76 4.29 -7.16
C LYS A 103 -7.16 3.92 -5.74
N ILE A 104 -6.54 4.54 -4.74
CA ILE A 104 -6.83 4.22 -3.34
C ILE A 104 -8.27 4.64 -2.96
N LEU A 105 -8.76 5.78 -3.46
CA LEU A 105 -10.15 6.19 -3.21
C LEU A 105 -11.16 5.21 -3.80
N LYS A 106 -10.92 4.68 -5.01
CA LYS A 106 -11.75 3.62 -5.59
C LYS A 106 -11.71 2.34 -4.77
N LYS A 107 -10.56 1.98 -4.20
CA LYS A 107 -10.43 0.81 -3.32
C LYS A 107 -11.14 0.96 -1.99
N LEU A 108 -11.35 2.19 -1.53
CA LEU A 108 -12.16 2.52 -0.36
C LEU A 108 -13.65 2.70 -0.70
N ASP A 109 -14.08 2.35 -1.91
CA ASP A 109 -15.43 2.59 -2.44
C ASP A 109 -15.87 4.07 -2.40
N ILE A 110 -14.90 4.99 -2.37
CA ILE A 110 -15.12 6.44 -2.44
C ILE A 110 -15.19 6.86 -3.91
N ASN A 111 -16.41 6.99 -4.41
CA ASN A 111 -16.67 7.45 -5.77
C ASN A 111 -16.61 8.98 -5.84
N ILE A 112 -15.54 9.49 -6.46
CA ILE A 112 -15.42 10.90 -6.81
C ILE A 112 -15.13 11.09 -8.30
N ASP A 113 -15.65 12.16 -8.87
CA ASP A 113 -15.36 12.54 -10.25
C ASP A 113 -14.01 13.28 -10.40
N LEU A 114 -13.63 13.59 -11.64
CA LEU A 114 -12.37 14.29 -11.92
C LEU A 114 -12.31 15.70 -11.33
N GLN A 115 -13.44 16.40 -11.21
CA GLN A 115 -13.48 17.74 -10.64
C GLN A 115 -13.28 17.68 -9.13
N GLN A 116 -13.98 16.77 -8.45
CA GLN A 116 -13.82 16.50 -7.02
C GLN A 116 -12.39 16.06 -6.70
N LEU A 117 -11.81 15.14 -7.49
CA LEU A 117 -10.42 14.72 -7.33
C LEU A 117 -9.45 15.90 -7.48
N GLN A 118 -9.70 16.79 -8.45
CA GLN A 118 -8.89 17.98 -8.63
C GLN A 118 -9.03 18.96 -7.45
N MET A 119 -10.22 19.09 -6.87
CA MET A 119 -10.43 19.92 -5.67
C MET A 119 -9.62 19.39 -4.49
N VAL A 120 -9.69 18.09 -4.21
CA VAL A 120 -8.89 17.44 -3.15
C VAL A 120 -7.39 17.66 -3.39
N MET A 121 -6.92 17.45 -4.63
CA MET A 121 -5.51 17.67 -4.97
C MET A 121 -5.11 19.15 -4.81
N ASN A 122 -5.98 20.12 -5.13
CA ASN A 122 -5.65 21.54 -4.98
C ASN A 122 -5.56 21.97 -3.50
N GLU A 123 -6.31 21.31 -2.63
CA GLU A 123 -6.34 21.60 -1.20
C GLU A 123 -5.19 20.93 -0.45
N ALA A 124 -4.89 19.67 -0.79
CA ALA A 124 -3.88 18.87 -0.11
C ALA A 124 -2.50 18.92 -0.78
N ALA A 125 -2.38 18.96 -2.09
CA ALA A 125 -1.05 18.80 -2.70
C ALA A 125 -0.11 19.97 -2.38
N ASP A 126 1.18 19.69 -2.21
CA ASP A 126 2.17 20.75 -2.21
C ASP A 126 2.21 21.34 -3.62
N ASN A 127 2.09 22.67 -3.70
CA ASN A 127 2.05 23.40 -4.97
C ASN A 127 3.32 23.18 -5.81
N LYS A 128 4.44 22.76 -5.21
CA LYS A 128 5.70 22.56 -5.92
C LYS A 128 5.76 21.23 -6.68
N ASP A 129 5.27 20.15 -6.11
CA ASP A 129 5.36 18.79 -6.67
C ASP A 129 4.00 18.25 -7.18
N ARG A 130 2.90 18.89 -6.79
CA ARG A 130 1.52 18.44 -7.06
C ARG A 130 1.26 17.03 -6.54
N THR A 131 1.93 16.67 -5.45
CA THR A 131 1.72 15.42 -4.73
C THR A 131 1.34 15.72 -3.28
N ILE A 132 0.73 14.74 -2.63
CA ILE A 132 0.30 14.82 -1.24
C ILE A 132 1.37 14.13 -0.41
N SER A 133 2.08 14.89 0.42
CA SER A 133 3.05 14.35 1.37
C SER A 133 2.35 13.59 2.50
N TYR A 134 3.09 12.71 3.20
CA TYR A 134 2.59 11.97 4.36
C TYR A 134 1.84 12.87 5.36
N SER A 135 2.48 13.96 5.79
CA SER A 135 1.89 14.90 6.75
C SER A 135 0.58 15.50 6.27
N MET A 136 0.47 15.78 4.97
CA MET A 136 -0.78 16.31 4.43
C MET A 136 -1.84 15.22 4.31
N PHE A 137 -1.47 14.01 3.91
CA PHE A 137 -2.41 12.92 3.81
C PHE A 137 -3.04 12.59 5.17
N ILE A 138 -2.25 12.56 6.24
CA ILE A 138 -2.78 12.40 7.61
C ILE A 138 -3.77 13.52 7.93
N LYS A 139 -3.39 14.77 7.68
CA LYS A 139 -4.26 15.93 7.92
C LYS A 139 -5.58 15.85 7.13
N LEU A 140 -5.52 15.44 5.86
CA LEU A 140 -6.70 15.24 5.02
C LEU A 140 -7.67 14.21 5.63
N ILE A 141 -7.16 13.06 6.08
CA ILE A 141 -7.98 12.01 6.69
C ILE A 141 -8.57 12.45 8.04
N GLU A 142 -7.80 13.18 8.85
CA GLU A 142 -8.28 13.74 10.12
C GLU A 142 -9.42 14.74 9.90
N GLU A 143 -9.31 15.63 8.91
CA GLU A 143 -10.36 16.61 8.57
C GLU A 143 -11.64 15.94 8.02
N MET A 144 -11.52 14.77 7.37
CA MET A 144 -12.67 13.99 6.91
C MET A 144 -13.34 13.15 8.02
N SER A 145 -12.68 12.97 9.17
CA SER A 145 -13.16 12.14 10.29
C SER A 145 -13.93 12.94 11.35
N VAL A 146 -14.13 14.25 11.16
CA VAL A 146 -14.85 15.18 12.05
C VAL A 146 -16.20 15.55 11.43
#